data_AF-A0A6V8MQ97-F1
#
_entry.id   AF-A0A6V8MQ97-F1
#
_cell.length_a   1.000
_cell.length_b   1.000
_cell.length_c   1.000
_cell.angle_alpha   90.00
_cell.angle_beta   90.00
_cell.angle_gamma   90.00
#
_symmetry.space_group_name_H-M   'P 1'
#
loop_
_entity.id
_entity.type
_entity.pdbx_description
1 polymer ?
#
loop_
_entity_poly.entity_id
_entity_poly.type
_entity_poly.pdbx_seq_one_letter_code
_entity_poly.pdbx_strand_id
1 'polypeptide(L)'
;MAEEKIEGDNGGSRHLKLVSEGDGDPAARRAQSWSPDQIVASCITSQQMENFRAYNNVCMTLPTNDMYAFSLPLEHAGELDQGEIPQAVRQQFDSHGSALSPTARITVQQSGRVWFIIDLDRKYSVRMVPTGLLVYSERL
;
A
#
# COMPACT_ATOMS: atom_id res chain seq x y z
N MET A 1 9.12 25.95 52.95
CA MET A 1 8.10 26.13 51.89
C MET A 1 8.81 25.85 50.59
N ALA A 2 8.48 24.72 49.95
CA ALA A 2 9.03 24.33 48.67
C ALA A 2 7.86 23.80 47.83
N GLU A 3 7.67 24.44 46.67
CA GLU A 3 6.65 24.17 45.67
C GLU A 3 6.92 22.82 44.98
N GLU A 4 5.90 21.96 44.91
CA GLU A 4 5.92 20.77 44.05
C GLU A 4 5.24 21.08 42.71
N LYS A 5 6.04 20.88 41.66
CA LYS A 5 5.80 21.14 40.25
C LYS A 5 4.77 20.15 39.70
N ILE A 6 3.67 20.66 39.13
CA ILE A 6 2.69 19.88 38.36
C ILE A 6 3.25 19.70 36.94
N GLU A 7 3.47 18.46 36.51
CA GLU A 7 3.80 18.13 35.12
C GLU A 7 2.90 17.01 34.58
N GLY A 8 2.04 17.39 33.63
CA GLY A 8 1.90 16.72 32.33
C GLY A 8 1.22 15.35 32.30
N ASP A 9 -0.10 15.35 32.37
CA ASP A 9 -0.96 14.28 31.85
C ASP A 9 -0.68 14.06 30.35
N ASN A 10 0.00 12.96 30.01
CA ASN A 10 0.17 12.52 28.62
C ASN A 10 -0.81 11.37 28.37
N GLY A 11 -2.04 11.75 28.01
CA GLY A 11 -3.15 10.87 27.68
C GLY A 11 -2.91 10.01 26.44
N GLY A 12 -2.05 8.99 26.57
CA GLY A 12 -2.01 7.86 25.66
C GLY A 12 -3.25 7.00 25.89
N SER A 13 -4.22 7.06 24.97
CA SER A 13 -5.45 6.27 25.04
C SER A 13 -5.15 4.77 25.15
N ARG A 14 -5.25 4.22 26.36
CA ARG A 14 -5.17 2.77 26.61
C ARG A 14 -6.51 2.15 26.24
N HIS A 15 -6.59 1.58 25.04
CA HIS A 15 -7.74 0.77 24.64
C HIS A 15 -7.76 -0.56 25.40
N LEU A 16 -8.65 -0.64 26.39
CA LEU A 16 -8.97 -1.86 27.12
C LEU A 16 -10.03 -2.62 26.34
N LYS A 17 -9.71 -3.82 25.83
CA LYS A 17 -10.71 -4.73 25.27
C LYS A 17 -11.22 -5.62 26.39
N LEU A 18 -12.51 -5.49 26.72
CA LEU A 18 -13.22 -6.40 27.61
C LEU A 18 -13.35 -7.76 26.91
N VAL A 19 -12.69 -8.78 27.46
CA VAL A 19 -12.90 -10.17 27.08
C VAL A 19 -14.02 -10.70 27.99
N SER A 20 -15.16 -11.06 27.40
CA SER A 20 -16.25 -11.68 28.16
C SER A 20 -15.88 -13.12 28.46
N GLU A 21 -15.42 -13.39 29.68
CA GLU A 21 -15.04 -14.71 30.16
C GLU A 21 -16.29 -15.52 30.54
N GLY A 22 -16.50 -16.64 29.84
CA GLY A 22 -17.16 -17.80 30.40
C GLY A 22 -16.10 -18.71 31.02
N ASP A 23 -16.30 -19.04 32.29
CA ASP A 23 -15.64 -20.10 33.06
C ASP A 23 -14.16 -19.91 33.47
N GLY A 24 -13.97 -19.27 34.64
CA GLY A 24 -13.44 -20.00 35.79
C GLY A 24 -11.97 -20.46 35.81
N ASP A 25 -10.99 -19.61 35.47
CA ASP A 25 -9.60 -19.86 35.85
C ASP A 25 -8.96 -18.62 36.54
N PRO A 26 -8.48 -18.73 37.80
CA PRO A 26 -7.91 -17.60 38.53
C PRO A 26 -6.54 -17.12 37.99
N ALA A 27 -5.94 -17.80 37.00
CA ALA A 27 -4.73 -17.32 36.34
C ALA A 27 -5.00 -16.29 35.22
N ALA A 28 -6.25 -16.07 34.80
CA ALA A 28 -6.61 -15.26 33.63
C ALA A 28 -6.62 -13.73 33.87
N ARG A 29 -6.24 -13.23 35.05
CA ARG A 29 -6.33 -11.80 35.42
C ARG A 29 -5.05 -11.00 35.31
N ARG A 30 -4.07 -11.45 34.54
CA ARG A 30 -3.00 -10.54 34.10
C ARG A 30 -3.38 -10.04 32.73
N ALA A 31 -3.98 -8.85 32.68
CA ALA A 31 -4.05 -8.04 31.47
C ALA A 31 -2.62 -7.89 30.95
N GLN A 32 -2.21 -8.78 30.05
CA GLN A 32 -0.97 -8.62 29.33
C GLN A 32 -1.14 -7.33 28.54
N SER A 33 -0.23 -6.39 28.74
CA SER A 33 -0.11 -5.23 27.88
C SER A 33 0.50 -5.70 26.56
N TRP A 34 -0.34 -5.93 25.57
CA TRP A 34 0.14 -6.29 24.25
C TRP A 34 0.54 -4.99 23.53
N SER A 35 1.76 -4.95 23.01
CA SER A 35 2.17 -3.87 22.11
C SER A 35 1.30 -3.90 20.85
N PRO A 36 1.10 -2.77 20.15
CA PRO A 36 0.39 -2.74 18.88
C PRO A 36 0.84 -3.83 17.90
N ASP A 37 2.15 -4.11 17.82
CA ASP A 37 2.72 -5.20 17.01
C ASP A 37 2.24 -6.60 17.39
N GLN A 38 2.07 -6.87 18.70
CA GLN A 38 1.61 -8.17 19.18
C GLN A 38 0.12 -8.38 18.89
N ILE A 39 -0.67 -7.31 18.99
CA ILE A 39 -2.11 -7.34 18.63
C ILE A 39 -2.26 -7.64 17.15
N VAL A 40 -1.49 -6.97 16.30
CA VAL A 40 -1.51 -7.23 14.85
C VAL A 40 -1.08 -8.67 14.56
N ALA A 41 0.05 -9.14 15.13
CA ALA A 41 0.52 -10.52 14.94
C ALA A 41 -0.46 -11.61 15.41
N SER A 42 -1.37 -11.30 16.35
CA SER A 42 -2.43 -12.23 16.79
C SER A 42 -3.61 -12.35 15.84
N CYS A 43 -3.83 -11.30 15.03
CA CYS A 43 -4.99 -11.17 14.15
C CYS A 43 -4.66 -11.46 12.68
N ILE A 44 -3.37 -11.43 12.31
CA ILE A 44 -2.91 -11.72 10.95
C ILE A 44 -1.71 -12.67 10.98
N THR A 45 -1.65 -13.59 10.01
CA THR A 45 -0.49 -14.46 9.85
C THR A 45 0.75 -13.67 9.44
N SER A 46 1.94 -14.20 9.67
CA SER A 46 3.20 -13.60 9.20
C SER A 46 3.16 -13.32 7.69
N GLN A 47 2.52 -14.20 6.91
CA GLN A 47 2.30 -14.01 5.49
C GLN A 47 1.39 -12.82 5.18
N GLN A 48 0.32 -12.63 5.95
CA GLN A 48 -0.56 -11.47 5.81
C GLN A 48 0.16 -10.18 6.20
N MET A 49 0.96 -10.19 7.27
CA MET A 49 1.81 -9.05 7.66
C MET A 49 2.81 -8.69 6.56
N GLU A 50 3.46 -9.69 5.97
CA GLU A 50 4.40 -9.47 4.87
C GLU A 50 3.69 -8.92 3.63
N ASN A 51 2.52 -9.45 3.28
CA ASN A 51 1.67 -8.90 2.24
C ASN A 51 1.35 -7.43 2.54
N PHE A 52 0.89 -7.10 3.75
CA PHE A 52 0.56 -5.72 4.16
C PHE A 52 1.75 -4.77 4.08
N ARG A 53 2.93 -5.18 4.57
CA ARG A 53 4.16 -4.36 4.48
C ARG A 53 4.57 -4.14 3.04
N ALA A 54 4.51 -5.20 2.24
CA ALA A 54 4.92 -5.15 0.86
C ALA A 54 3.94 -4.32 0.02
N TYR A 55 2.62 -4.32 0.32
CA TYR A 55 1.64 -3.44 -0.33
C TYR A 55 1.80 -1.97 0.11
N ASN A 56 2.00 -1.70 1.40
CA ASN A 56 2.14 -0.32 1.91
C ASN A 56 3.44 0.36 1.45
N ASN A 57 4.55 -0.38 1.37
CA ASN A 57 5.81 0.22 0.97
C ASN A 57 5.77 0.73 -0.48
N VAL A 58 5.15 -0.01 -1.41
CA VAL A 58 5.06 0.40 -2.82
C VAL A 58 4.32 1.73 -3.02
N CYS A 59 3.22 1.94 -2.29
CA CYS A 59 2.41 3.15 -2.45
C CYS A 59 3.02 4.38 -1.74
N MET A 60 3.87 4.15 -0.72
CA MET A 60 4.49 5.20 0.10
C MET A 60 5.91 5.59 -0.36
N THR A 61 6.62 4.77 -1.15
CA THR A 61 8.02 5.05 -1.55
C THR A 61 8.18 5.72 -2.91
N LEU A 62 7.10 5.85 -3.67
CA LEU A 62 7.14 6.50 -4.98
C LEU A 62 6.91 8.02 -4.82
N PRO A 63 7.60 8.85 -5.61
CA PRO A 63 7.54 10.30 -5.48
C PRO A 63 6.10 10.79 -5.61
N THR A 64 5.61 11.51 -4.60
CA THR A 64 4.20 11.93 -4.41
C THR A 64 3.70 12.99 -5.40
N ASN A 65 4.46 13.26 -6.47
CA ASN A 65 4.11 14.29 -7.45
C ASN A 65 3.34 13.70 -8.64
N ASP A 66 3.00 12.41 -8.58
CA ASP A 66 2.26 11.72 -9.62
C ASP A 66 0.75 11.79 -9.35
N MET A 67 0.01 12.20 -10.38
CA MET A 67 -1.44 12.34 -10.32
C MET A 67 -2.12 11.07 -10.81
N TYR A 68 -3.14 10.60 -10.10
CA TYR A 68 -3.96 9.49 -10.58
C TYR A 68 -4.57 9.83 -11.95
N ALA A 69 -4.41 8.91 -12.90
CA ALA A 69 -4.93 9.06 -14.25
C ALA A 69 -6.17 8.17 -14.46
N PHE A 70 -6.00 6.86 -14.36
CA PHE A 70 -7.07 5.87 -14.56
C PHE A 70 -6.64 4.49 -14.01
N SER A 71 -7.51 3.49 -14.11
CA SER A 71 -7.22 2.10 -13.72
C SER A 71 -7.25 1.14 -14.91
N LEU A 72 -6.39 0.13 -14.88
CA LEU A 72 -6.35 -0.97 -15.83
C LEU A 72 -6.81 -2.29 -15.18
N PRO A 73 -7.38 -3.21 -15.98
CA PRO A 73 -7.65 -4.58 -15.54
C PRO A 73 -6.39 -5.33 -15.09
N LEU A 74 -6.54 -6.24 -14.13
CA LEU A 74 -5.42 -7.01 -13.56
C LEU A 74 -4.83 -8.03 -14.55
N GLU A 75 -5.58 -8.43 -15.59
CA GLU A 75 -5.15 -9.39 -16.60
C GLU A 75 -3.88 -8.97 -17.35
N HIS A 76 -3.63 -7.67 -17.46
CA HIS A 76 -2.44 -7.12 -18.13
C HIS A 76 -1.16 -7.22 -17.31
N ALA A 77 -1.23 -7.53 -16.00
CA ALA A 77 -0.05 -7.54 -15.13
C ALA A 77 1.05 -8.49 -15.64
N GLY A 78 0.66 -9.68 -16.13
CA GLY A 78 1.61 -10.66 -16.66
C GLY A 78 2.30 -10.19 -17.94
N GLU A 79 1.61 -9.46 -18.80
CA GLU A 79 2.18 -8.89 -20.03
C GLU A 79 3.12 -7.72 -19.70
N LEU A 80 2.73 -6.87 -18.73
CA LEU A 80 3.59 -5.79 -18.23
C LEU A 80 4.88 -6.34 -17.58
N ASP A 81 4.80 -7.48 -16.89
CA ASP A 81 5.97 -8.18 -16.34
C ASP A 81 6.94 -8.70 -17.39
N GLN A 82 6.46 -9.00 -18.58
CA GLN A 82 7.28 -9.38 -19.72
C GLN A 82 7.95 -8.18 -20.40
N GLY A 83 7.66 -6.96 -19.93
CA GLY A 83 8.16 -5.74 -20.55
C GLY A 83 7.45 -5.41 -21.86
N GLU A 84 6.21 -5.87 -22.02
CA GLU A 84 5.37 -5.57 -23.17
C GLU A 84 4.27 -4.57 -22.80
N ILE A 85 3.85 -3.73 -23.76
CA ILE A 85 2.69 -2.85 -23.61
C ILE A 85 1.60 -3.37 -24.56
N PRO A 86 0.63 -4.14 -24.04
CA PRO A 86 -0.44 -4.74 -24.84
C PRO A 86 -1.22 -3.70 -25.62
N GLN A 87 -1.79 -4.08 -26.78
CA GLN A 87 -2.63 -3.18 -27.57
C GLN A 87 -3.85 -2.70 -26.78
N ALA A 88 -4.45 -3.58 -25.96
CA ALA A 88 -5.56 -3.22 -25.08
C ALA A 88 -5.16 -2.12 -24.09
N VAL A 89 -3.97 -2.21 -23.48
CA VAL A 89 -3.43 -1.16 -22.61
C VAL A 89 -3.25 0.14 -23.38
N ARG A 90 -2.67 0.11 -24.59
CA ARG A 90 -2.53 1.31 -25.43
C ARG A 90 -3.87 1.98 -25.75
N GLN A 91 -4.90 1.18 -26.03
CA GLN A 91 -6.26 1.69 -26.26
C GLN A 91 -6.86 2.32 -25.00
N GLN A 92 -6.62 1.76 -23.82
CA GLN A 92 -7.04 2.38 -22.56
C GLN A 92 -6.38 3.76 -22.38
N PHE A 93 -5.06 3.83 -22.58
CA PHE A 93 -4.32 5.09 -22.56
C PHE A 93 -4.89 6.12 -23.54
N ASP A 94 -5.19 5.72 -24.78
CA ASP A 94 -5.80 6.58 -25.81
C ASP A 94 -7.20 7.07 -25.40
N SER A 95 -8.05 6.15 -24.90
CA SER A 95 -9.42 6.47 -24.44
C SER A 95 -9.46 7.47 -23.28
N HIS A 96 -8.39 7.53 -22.49
CA HIS A 96 -8.22 8.47 -21.37
C HIS A 96 -7.39 9.72 -21.75
N GLY A 97 -7.19 10.00 -23.04
CA GLY A 97 -6.49 11.20 -23.52
C GLY A 97 -4.97 11.20 -23.29
N SER A 98 -4.40 10.02 -23.00
CA SER A 98 -2.98 9.80 -22.73
C SER A 98 -2.37 8.84 -23.75
N ALA A 99 -2.73 8.99 -25.04
CA ALA A 99 -2.27 8.13 -26.12
C ALA A 99 -0.75 7.93 -26.08
N LEU A 100 -0.32 6.67 -25.97
CA LEU A 100 1.09 6.31 -25.93
C LEU A 100 1.69 6.32 -27.34
N SER A 101 2.86 6.95 -27.49
CA SER A 101 3.57 6.94 -28.75
C SER A 101 4.06 5.52 -29.12
N PRO A 102 4.39 5.26 -30.40
CA PRO A 102 5.00 4.00 -30.81
C PRO A 102 6.36 3.73 -30.12
N THR A 103 7.01 4.78 -29.62
CA THR A 103 8.30 4.70 -28.93
C THR A 103 8.19 4.54 -27.42
N ALA A 104 6.98 4.50 -26.87
CA ALA A 104 6.74 4.27 -25.44
C ALA A 104 7.40 2.97 -24.99
N ARG A 105 8.13 3.04 -23.88
CA ARG A 105 8.89 1.91 -23.30
C ARG A 105 8.36 1.61 -21.92
N ILE A 106 8.36 0.33 -21.56
CA ILE A 106 8.04 -0.11 -20.21
C ILE A 106 9.33 -0.57 -19.50
N THR A 107 9.42 -0.23 -18.22
CA THR A 107 10.46 -0.68 -17.31
C THR A 107 9.79 -1.36 -16.15
N VAL A 108 10.12 -2.64 -15.94
CA VAL A 108 9.65 -3.41 -14.78
C VAL A 108 10.53 -3.03 -13.59
N GLN A 109 9.97 -2.32 -12.60
CA GLN A 109 10.70 -2.04 -11.37
C GLN A 109 10.58 -3.21 -10.39
N GLN A 110 9.38 -3.76 -10.27
CA GLN A 110 9.11 -4.92 -9.44
C GLN A 110 8.00 -5.74 -10.07
N SER A 111 8.31 -6.97 -10.51
CA SER A 111 7.34 -7.83 -11.19
C SER A 111 6.11 -8.08 -10.32
N GLY A 112 4.94 -8.06 -10.94
CA GLY A 112 3.63 -8.20 -10.32
C GLY A 112 3.27 -7.05 -9.38
N ARG A 113 3.99 -5.92 -9.41
CA ARG A 113 3.79 -4.84 -8.43
C ARG A 113 3.92 -3.43 -9.01
N VAL A 114 5.04 -3.12 -9.66
CA VAL A 114 5.36 -1.77 -10.12
C VAL A 114 6.02 -1.80 -11.47
N TRP A 115 5.44 -1.04 -12.39
CA TRP A 115 5.95 -0.80 -13.73
C TRP A 115 5.99 0.70 -14.02
N PHE A 116 6.94 1.13 -14.84
CA PHE A 116 6.97 2.47 -15.37
C PHE A 116 6.83 2.43 -16.88
N ILE A 117 5.93 3.25 -17.42
CA ILE A 117 5.86 3.51 -18.86
C ILE A 117 6.46 4.89 -19.09
N ILE A 118 7.53 4.95 -19.87
CA ILE A 118 8.20 6.19 -20.26
C ILE A 118 7.84 6.46 -21.72
N ASP A 119 7.27 7.63 -21.95
CA ASP A 119 6.85 8.06 -23.28
C ASP A 119 7.19 9.54 -23.49
N LEU A 120 8.28 9.80 -24.22
CA LEU A 120 8.81 11.14 -24.46
C LEU A 120 9.08 11.92 -23.16
N ASP A 121 8.33 12.99 -22.91
CA ASP A 121 8.40 13.84 -21.71
C ASP A 121 7.44 13.39 -20.59
N ARG A 122 6.76 12.25 -20.76
CA ARG A 122 5.80 11.71 -19.80
C ARG A 122 6.31 10.43 -19.18
N LYS A 123 6.08 10.30 -17.88
CA LYS A 123 6.30 9.06 -17.15
C LYS A 123 5.00 8.65 -16.49
N TYR A 124 4.66 7.37 -16.62
CA TYR A 124 3.51 6.79 -15.97
C TYR A 124 3.97 5.71 -15.00
N SER A 125 3.44 5.73 -13.78
CA SER A 125 3.62 4.65 -12.81
C SER A 125 2.38 3.78 -12.83
N VAL A 126 2.55 2.50 -13.14
CA VAL A 126 1.51 1.49 -13.04
C VAL A 126 1.77 0.69 -11.76
N ARG A 127 0.79 0.65 -10.86
CA ARG A 127 0.94 0.05 -9.53
C ARG A 127 -0.16 -0.99 -9.31
N MET A 128 0.22 -2.18 -8.88
CA MET A 128 -0.74 -3.20 -8.47
C MET A 128 -1.35 -2.86 -7.11
N VAL A 129 -2.67 -2.90 -7.05
CA VAL A 129 -3.46 -2.77 -5.83
C VAL A 129 -4.49 -3.92 -5.78
N PRO A 130 -5.11 -4.19 -4.61
CA PRO A 130 -6.09 -5.27 -4.50
C PRO A 130 -7.29 -5.16 -5.47
N THR A 131 -7.61 -3.94 -5.92
CA THR A 131 -8.73 -3.67 -6.82
C THR A 131 -8.37 -3.68 -8.31
N GLY A 132 -7.09 -3.79 -8.68
CA GLY A 132 -6.65 -3.70 -10.07
C GLY A 132 -5.26 -3.09 -10.23
N LEU A 133 -4.99 -2.53 -11.40
CA LEU A 133 -3.78 -1.76 -11.67
C LEU A 133 -4.14 -0.28 -11.72
N LEU A 134 -3.46 0.56 -10.94
CA LEU A 134 -3.65 2.00 -10.96
C LEU A 134 -2.54 2.68 -11.75
N VAL A 135 -2.94 3.59 -12.63
CA VAL A 135 -2.02 4.38 -13.46
C VAL A 135 -1.96 5.79 -12.90
N TYR A 136 -0.73 6.24 -12.64
CA TYR A 136 -0.42 7.60 -12.23
C TYR A 136 0.45 8.25 -13.30
N SER A 137 0.20 9.52 -13.60
CA SER A 137 1.01 10.33 -14.51
C SER A 137 1.93 11.27 -13.74
N GLU A 138 3.19 11.30 -14.14
CA GLU A 138 4.24 12.19 -13.67
C GLU A 138 4.77 12.98 -14.87
N ARG A 139 4.92 14.30 -14.68
CA ARG A 139 5.52 15.19 -15.68
C ARG A 139 7.02 15.27 -15.39
N LEU A 140 7.85 14.91 -16.37
CA LEU A 140 9.31 14.94 -16.25
C LEU A 140 9.87 16.36 -16.38
#